data_AF-A0A3C0FE78-F1
#
_entry.id   AF-A0A3C0FE78-F1
#
_cell.length_a   1.000
_cell.length_b   1.000
_cell.length_c   1.000
_cell.angle_alpha   90.00
_cell.angle_beta   90.00
_cell.angle_gamma   90.00
#
_symmetry.space_group_name_H-M   'P 1'
#
loop_
_entity.id
_entity.type
_entity.pdbx_description
1 polymer ?
#
loop_
_entity_poly.entity_id
_entity_poly.type
_entity_poly.pdbx_seq_one_letter_code
_entity_poly.pdbx_strand_id
1 'polypeptide(L)'
;DNTKALVEAVLVNDINIVAHPGLKLSVDTAELARACSARGTAMEINCYHGLPTPDYIEVAARHGVRFAISSDAHRPGEVGKLEAGRRLAEAAGLEPAQVINARH
;
A
#
# COMPACT_ATOMS: atom_id res chain seq x y z
N ASP A 1 -3.75 8.80 -18.47
CA ASP A 1 -2.82 7.85 -17.86
C ASP A 1 -3.18 7.71 -16.38
N ASN A 2 -3.28 6.48 -15.89
CA ASN A 2 -3.73 6.18 -14.52
C ASN A 2 -2.66 6.58 -13.49
N THR A 3 -1.38 6.36 -13.81
CA THR A 3 -0.25 6.77 -12.96
C THR A 3 -0.31 8.26 -12.70
N LYS A 4 -0.35 9.07 -13.77
CA LYS A 4 -0.47 10.52 -13.64
C LYS A 4 -1.67 10.92 -12.78
N ALA A 5 -2.84 10.32 -13.00
CA ALA A 5 -4.03 10.68 -12.23
C ALA A 5 -3.87 10.43 -10.72
N LEU A 6 -3.30 9.28 -10.33
CA LEU A 6 -3.06 8.95 -8.92
C LEU A 6 -1.95 9.82 -8.30
N VAL A 7 -0.86 10.04 -9.02
CA VAL A 7 0.26 10.90 -8.57
C VAL A 7 -0.24 12.31 -8.32
N GLU A 8 -0.96 12.91 -9.27
CA GLU A 8 -1.51 14.25 -9.11
C GLU A 8 -2.49 14.31 -7.93
N ALA A 9 -3.36 13.30 -7.76
CA ALA A 9 -4.27 13.24 -6.62
C ALA A 9 -3.52 13.26 -5.28
N VAL A 10 -2.43 12.49 -5.15
CA VAL A 10 -1.57 12.46 -3.96
C VAL A 10 -0.87 13.80 -3.72
N LEU A 11 -0.42 14.47 -4.79
CA LEU A 11 0.33 15.73 -4.68
C LEU A 11 -0.56 16.92 -4.30
N VAL A 12 -1.79 16.98 -4.82
CA VAL A 12 -2.67 18.16 -4.66
C VAL A 12 -3.67 18.05 -3.50
N ASN A 13 -3.85 16.85 -2.95
CA ASN A 13 -4.77 16.62 -1.83
C ASN A 13 -4.03 16.15 -0.56
N ASP A 14 -4.76 16.08 0.55
CA ASP A 14 -4.32 15.44 1.78
C ASP A 14 -4.85 14.01 1.83
N ILE A 15 -4.05 13.07 1.31
CA ILE A 15 -4.41 11.65 1.22
C ILE A 15 -3.57 10.87 2.23
N ASN A 16 -4.23 10.13 3.13
CA ASN A 16 -3.52 9.31 4.11
C ASN A 16 -3.08 7.95 3.54
N ILE A 17 -3.93 7.31 2.72
CA ILE A 17 -3.67 5.98 2.16
C ILE A 17 -4.17 5.94 0.71
N VAL A 18 -3.35 5.42 -0.21
CA VAL A 18 -3.82 4.97 -1.53
C VAL A 18 -4.26 3.51 -1.43
N ALA A 19 -5.57 3.28 -1.56
CA ALA A 19 -6.19 1.96 -1.45
C ALA A 19 -5.96 1.12 -2.73
N HIS A 20 -5.60 -0.15 -2.53
CA HIS A 20 -5.42 -1.21 -3.53
C HIS A 20 -4.90 -0.70 -4.89
N PRO A 21 -3.75 -0.01 -4.94
CA PRO A 21 -3.19 0.49 -6.19
C PRO A 21 -2.81 -0.69 -7.11
N GLY A 22 -3.01 -0.53 -8.42
CA GLY A 22 -2.80 -1.62 -9.37
C GLY A 22 -4.03 -2.50 -9.61
N LEU A 23 -5.03 -2.47 -8.71
CA LEU A 23 -6.27 -3.22 -8.90
C LEU A 23 -7.11 -2.57 -10.00
N LYS A 24 -7.37 -3.31 -11.09
CA LYS A 24 -8.13 -2.87 -12.30
C LYS A 24 -7.50 -1.73 -13.10
N LEU A 25 -6.55 -1.00 -12.55
CA LEU A 25 -5.84 0.09 -13.20
C LEU A 25 -4.35 -0.21 -13.15
N SER A 26 -3.69 -0.34 -14.30
CA SER A 26 -2.22 -0.40 -14.35
C SER A 26 -1.64 0.93 -13.85
N VAL A 27 -0.64 0.87 -12.98
CA VAL A 27 0.04 2.03 -12.38
C VAL A 27 1.53 1.75 -12.29
N ASP A 28 2.36 2.76 -12.54
CA ASP A 28 3.78 2.69 -12.21
C ASP A 28 3.96 2.78 -10.68
N THR A 29 4.36 1.66 -10.08
CA THR A 29 4.55 1.54 -8.63
C THR A 29 5.66 2.45 -8.13
N ALA A 30 6.75 2.60 -8.88
CA ALA A 30 7.90 3.42 -8.48
C ALA A 30 7.54 4.90 -8.51
N GLU A 31 6.82 5.35 -9.54
CA GLU A 31 6.34 6.73 -9.63
C GLU A 31 5.35 7.06 -8.51
N LEU A 32 4.35 6.21 -8.30
CA LEU A 32 3.37 6.40 -7.22
C LEU A 32 4.03 6.39 -5.84
N ALA A 33 4.94 5.44 -5.57
CA ALA A 33 5.63 5.34 -4.29
C ALA A 33 6.47 6.58 -3.97
N ARG A 34 7.14 7.17 -4.97
CA ARG A 34 7.87 8.43 -4.79
C ARG A 34 6.94 9.58 -4.40
N ALA A 35 5.79 9.71 -5.06
CA ALA A 35 4.80 10.74 -4.73
C ALA A 35 4.24 10.54 -3.32
N CYS A 36 3.86 9.30 -2.97
CA CYS A 36 3.34 8.95 -1.65
C CYS A 36 4.36 9.23 -0.54
N SER A 37 5.61 8.79 -0.72
CA SER A 37 6.72 9.03 0.21
C SER A 37 6.93 10.52 0.47
N ALA A 38 6.97 11.35 -0.58
CA ALA A 38 7.15 12.81 -0.47
C ALA A 38 6.01 13.51 0.30
N ARG A 39 4.81 12.93 0.30
CA ARG A 39 3.61 13.49 0.94
C ARG A 39 3.27 12.84 2.29
N GLY A 40 4.02 11.81 2.69
CA GLY A 40 3.72 11.03 3.89
C GLY A 40 2.48 10.11 3.75
N THR A 41 1.96 9.95 2.54
CA THR A 41 0.86 9.06 2.18
C THR A 41 1.34 7.61 2.20
N ALA A 42 0.57 6.70 2.80
CA ALA A 42 0.87 5.27 2.79
C ALA A 42 0.28 4.58 1.57
N MET A 43 0.87 3.45 1.17
CA MET A 43 0.33 2.56 0.14
C MET A 43 -0.25 1.29 0.76
N GLU A 44 -1.38 0.83 0.24
CA GLU A 44 -2.08 -0.32 0.82
C GLU A 44 -1.42 -1.67 0.44
N ILE A 45 -1.41 -2.60 1.40
CA ILE A 45 -1.29 -4.05 1.20
C ILE A 45 -2.67 -4.66 1.50
N ASN A 46 -3.45 -4.91 0.45
CA ASN A 46 -4.82 -5.39 0.54
C ASN A 46 -4.85 -6.92 0.73
N CYS A 47 -5.70 -7.43 1.64
CA CYS A 47 -5.84 -8.86 1.91
C CYS A 47 -7.07 -9.52 1.26
N TYR A 48 -7.99 -8.76 0.64
CA TYR A 48 -9.25 -9.28 0.10
C TYR A 48 -9.20 -9.54 -1.41
N HIS A 49 -8.75 -8.55 -2.19
CA HIS A 49 -8.71 -8.63 -3.66
C HIS A 49 -7.51 -9.44 -4.19
N GLY A 50 -6.91 -10.27 -3.34
CA GLY A 50 -5.61 -10.89 -3.56
C GLY A 50 -4.49 -10.03 -2.99
N LEU A 51 -3.38 -10.69 -2.67
CA LEU A 51 -2.19 -10.01 -2.19
C LEU A 51 -1.49 -9.28 -3.34
N PRO A 52 -0.92 -8.08 -3.10
CA PRO A 52 0.00 -7.49 -4.06
C PRO A 52 1.22 -8.41 -4.29
N THR A 53 1.92 -8.22 -5.39
CA THR A 53 3.15 -8.98 -5.66
C THR A 53 4.24 -8.56 -4.66
N PRO A 54 5.17 -9.48 -4.31
CA PRO A 54 6.39 -9.11 -3.57
C PRO A 54 7.13 -7.94 -4.25
N ASP A 55 7.28 -7.99 -5.58
CA ASP A 55 7.89 -6.94 -6.39
C ASP A 55 7.28 -5.55 -6.15
N TYR A 56 5.94 -5.46 -6.00
CA TYR A 56 5.28 -4.19 -5.71
C TYR A 56 5.76 -3.62 -4.38
N ILE A 57 5.84 -4.46 -3.32
CA ILE A 57 6.28 -4.02 -2.01
C ILE A 57 7.75 -3.63 -2.05
N GLU A 58 8.60 -4.46 -2.65
CA GLU A 58 10.04 -4.19 -2.76
C GLU A 58 10.33 -2.89 -3.50
N VAL A 59 9.69 -2.66 -4.66
CA VAL A 59 9.86 -1.44 -5.45
C VAL A 59 9.37 -0.22 -4.67
N ALA A 60 8.20 -0.30 -4.06
CA ALA A 60 7.63 0.79 -3.29
C ALA A 60 8.50 1.14 -2.06
N ALA A 61 8.98 0.12 -1.34
CA ALA A 61 9.82 0.27 -0.16
C ALA A 61 11.16 0.94 -0.46
N ARG A 62 11.77 0.68 -1.63
CA ARG A 62 12.99 1.36 -2.10
C ARG A 62 12.83 2.87 -2.25
N HIS A 63 11.61 3.37 -2.37
CA HIS A 63 11.29 4.81 -2.42
C HIS A 63 10.88 5.40 -1.07
N GLY A 64 10.95 4.63 0.02
CA GLY A 64 10.73 5.10 1.39
C GLY A 64 9.26 5.29 1.76
N VAL A 65 8.32 4.78 0.96
CA VAL A 65 6.90 4.83 1.31
C VAL A 65 6.61 3.92 2.51
N ARG A 66 5.63 4.31 3.32
CA ARG A 66 5.08 3.45 4.38
C ARG A 66 3.86 2.69 3.85
N PHE A 67 3.53 1.60 4.51
CA PHE A 67 2.45 0.70 4.11
C PHE A 67 1.33 0.67 5.13
N ALA A 68 0.10 0.44 4.66
CA ALA A 68 -1.05 0.13 5.47
C ALA A 68 -1.57 -1.26 5.11
N ILE A 69 -1.65 -2.18 6.06
CA ILE A 69 -2.21 -3.52 5.80
C ILE A 69 -3.71 -3.47 6.08
N SER A 70 -4.54 -3.85 5.11
CA SER A 70 -5.99 -3.78 5.24
C SER A 70 -6.67 -5.12 4.91
N SER A 71 -7.81 -5.38 5.54
CA SER A 71 -8.61 -6.57 5.26
C SER A 71 -9.66 -6.36 4.17
N ASP A 72 -9.94 -5.11 3.81
CA ASP A 72 -10.96 -4.70 2.84
C ASP A 72 -12.27 -5.51 2.98
N ALA A 73 -12.72 -5.57 4.23
CA ALA A 73 -13.77 -6.48 4.67
C ALA A 73 -15.14 -6.01 4.18
N HIS A 74 -15.84 -6.87 3.46
CA HIS A 74 -17.21 -6.61 3.00
C HIS A 74 -18.26 -7.22 3.94
N ARG A 75 -17.81 -7.94 4.98
CA ARG A 75 -18.64 -8.52 6.03
C ARG A 75 -18.00 -8.32 7.42
N PRO A 76 -18.79 -8.16 8.50
CA PRO A 76 -18.24 -7.94 9.85
C PRO A 76 -17.24 -9.02 10.30
N GLY A 77 -17.50 -10.29 9.97
CA GLY A 77 -16.61 -11.42 10.30
C GLY A 77 -15.28 -11.47 9.53
N GLU A 78 -15.02 -10.52 8.62
CA GLU A 78 -13.77 -10.40 7.86
C GLU A 78 -12.90 -9.24 8.32
N VAL A 79 -13.43 -8.37 9.18
CA VAL A 79 -12.68 -7.23 9.74
C VAL A 79 -11.47 -7.74 10.50
N GLY A 80 -10.29 -7.21 10.16
CA GLY A 80 -9.04 -7.55 10.85
C GLY A 80 -8.37 -8.84 10.39
N LYS A 81 -8.85 -9.50 9.32
CA LYS A 81 -8.15 -10.63 8.69
C LYS A 81 -6.91 -10.15 7.92
N LEU A 82 -5.85 -9.76 8.64
CA LEU A 82 -4.64 -9.14 8.10
C LEU A 82 -3.45 -10.10 7.90
N GLU A 83 -3.58 -11.36 8.32
CA GLU A 83 -2.45 -12.30 8.39
C GLU A 83 -1.76 -12.56 7.05
N ALA A 84 -2.50 -12.54 5.95
CA ALA A 84 -1.94 -12.71 4.62
C ALA A 84 -1.02 -11.53 4.27
N GLY A 85 -1.48 -10.29 4.49
CA GLY A 85 -0.71 -9.08 4.26
C GLY A 85 0.50 -8.96 5.19
N ARG A 86 0.35 -9.36 6.46
CA ARG A 86 1.47 -9.41 7.42
C ARG A 86 2.59 -10.33 6.94
N ARG A 87 2.27 -11.58 6.59
CA ARG A 87 3.27 -12.54 6.10
C ARG A 87 3.96 -12.06 4.82
N LEU A 88 3.22 -11.39 3.95
CA LEU A 88 3.81 -10.82 2.73
C LEU A 88 4.76 -9.66 3.05
N ALA A 89 4.39 -8.75 3.95
CA ALA A 89 5.25 -7.67 4.41
C ALA A 89 6.55 -8.20 5.04
N GLU A 90 6.44 -9.22 5.91
CA GLU A 90 7.59 -9.90 6.52
C GLU A 90 8.48 -10.56 5.46
N ALA A 91 7.88 -11.27 4.49
CA ALA A 91 8.63 -11.93 3.41
C ALA A 91 9.34 -10.93 2.47
N ALA A 92 8.78 -9.74 2.29
CA ALA A 92 9.40 -8.65 1.54
C ALA A 92 10.45 -7.85 2.35
N GLY A 93 10.69 -8.23 3.61
CA GLY A 93 11.68 -7.59 4.47
C GLY A 93 11.27 -6.22 5.01
N LEU A 94 9.96 -5.94 5.10
CA LEU A 94 9.49 -4.71 5.72
C LEU A 94 9.68 -4.76 7.24
N GLU A 95 10.27 -3.70 7.78
CA GLU A 95 10.33 -3.47 9.22
C GLU A 95 8.98 -2.99 9.76
N PRO A 96 8.63 -3.29 11.02
CA PRO A 96 7.37 -2.83 11.63
C PRO A 96 7.17 -1.31 11.55
N ALA A 97 8.25 -0.51 11.63
CA ALA A 97 8.18 0.94 11.51
C ALA A 97 7.75 1.44 10.12
N GLN A 98 7.83 0.59 9.10
CA GLN A 98 7.37 0.88 7.75
C GLN A 98 5.87 0.59 7.56
N VAL A 99 5.20 -0.01 8.55
CA VAL A 99 3.77 -0.36 8.51
C VAL A 99 3.00 0.48 9.52
N ILE A 100 2.13 1.36 9.05
CA ILE A 100 1.51 2.41 9.88
C ILE A 100 0.54 1.88 10.95
N ASN A 101 0.07 0.64 10.80
CA ASN A 101 -0.82 -0.04 11.74
C ASN A 101 -0.17 -1.24 12.43
N ALA A 102 1.17 -1.33 12.39
CA ALA A 102 1.93 -2.20 13.28
C ALA A 102 2.01 -1.59 14.69
N ARG A 103 1.99 -2.44 15.72
CA ARG A 103 2.24 -2.02 17.11
C ARG A 103 3.70 -2.33 17.45
N HIS A 104 4.35 -1.38 18.13
CA HIS A 104 5.67 -1.54 18.75
C HIS A 104 5.52 -2.02 20.19
#